data_AF-A0A6C0BLT2-F1
#
_entry.id   AF-A0A6C0BLT2-F1
#
_cell.length_a   1.000
_cell.length_b   1.000
_cell.length_c   1.000
_cell.angle_alpha   90.00
_cell.angle_beta   90.00
_cell.angle_gamma   90.00
#
_symmetry.space_group_name_H-M   'P 1'
#
loop_
_entity.id
_entity.type
_entity.pdbx_description
1 polymer ?
#
loop_
_entity_poly.entity_id
_entity_poly.type
_entity_poly.pdbx_seq_one_letter_code
_entity_poly.pdbx_strand_id
1 'polypeptide(L)'
;METWIFLRDLAQDYPMDPDYQQVQNYKELLVALRYVIPNPSERSKYAYYLDQTPVDPYLTNRLTFLSWIQKGSNQLVSTLDVEHRILMDRIWSYLWAVGQAYPNQPNFQEVLFYKNFFLTLENTLPGAVNRRVYVGVTHQVPVDRFLTSRTNLVKWLRIVHYHMTAQPPEADSIVEHFGVGHVRRHSAAYASVVLLGCAVLLYLTR
;
A
#
# COMPACT_ATOMS: atom_id res chain seq x y z
N MET A 1 1.14 -3.77 -16.65
CA MET A 1 0.22 -4.83 -16.18
C MET A 1 0.19 -4.85 -14.66
N GLU A 2 1.34 -4.70 -14.02
CA GLU A 2 1.47 -4.66 -12.55
C GLU A 2 0.66 -3.53 -11.90
N THR A 3 0.51 -2.37 -12.54
CA THR A 3 -0.28 -1.24 -11.98
C THR A 3 -1.76 -1.61 -11.84
N TRP A 4 -2.34 -2.27 -12.83
CA TRP A 4 -3.74 -2.68 -12.77
C TRP A 4 -3.99 -3.76 -11.72
N ILE A 5 -3.03 -4.66 -11.53
CA ILE A 5 -3.04 -5.65 -10.45
C ILE A 5 -2.99 -4.95 -9.09
N PHE A 6 -2.07 -4.01 -8.91
CA PHE A 6 -1.98 -3.18 -7.70
C PHE A 6 -3.30 -2.45 -7.40
N LEU A 7 -3.89 -1.80 -8.40
CA LEU A 7 -5.17 -1.10 -8.24
C LEU A 7 -6.31 -2.05 -7.85
N ARG A 8 -6.39 -3.21 -8.48
CA ARG A 8 -7.39 -4.24 -8.14
C ARG A 8 -7.21 -4.73 -6.70
N ASP A 9 -5.97 -4.90 -6.27
CA ASP A 9 -5.63 -5.36 -4.92
C ASP A 9 -6.03 -4.30 -3.88
N LEU A 10 -5.82 -3.00 -4.15
CA LEU A 10 -6.32 -1.91 -3.29
C LEU A 10 -7.86 -1.81 -3.28
N ALA A 11 -8.49 -2.10 -4.42
CA ALA A 11 -9.95 -2.04 -4.55
C ALA A 11 -10.68 -3.12 -3.74
N GLN A 12 -10.00 -4.21 -3.34
CA GLN A 12 -10.62 -5.25 -2.51
C GLN A 12 -11.16 -4.71 -1.18
N ASP A 13 -10.50 -3.71 -0.61
CA ASP A 13 -10.89 -3.09 0.67
C ASP A 13 -11.66 -1.78 0.50
N TYR A 14 -11.93 -1.35 -0.75
CA TYR A 14 -12.72 -0.15 -1.00
C TYR A 14 -14.16 -0.35 -0.49
N PRO A 15 -14.79 0.60 0.22
CA PRO A 15 -16.13 0.37 0.80
C PRO A 15 -17.23 0.14 -0.23
N MET A 16 -18.28 -0.59 0.16
CA MET A 16 -19.52 -0.69 -0.63
C MET A 16 -20.35 0.59 -0.56
N ASP A 17 -20.19 1.38 0.50
CA ASP A 17 -20.82 2.68 0.70
C ASP A 17 -19.75 3.64 1.27
N PRO A 18 -18.89 4.21 0.42
CA PRO A 18 -17.77 5.04 0.87
C PRO A 18 -18.25 6.43 1.26
N ASP A 19 -17.69 6.96 2.35
CA ASP A 19 -17.86 8.37 2.69
C ASP A 19 -17.05 9.30 1.76
N TYR A 20 -17.32 10.60 1.86
CA TYR A 20 -16.64 11.61 1.05
C TYR A 20 -15.11 11.56 1.19
N GLN A 21 -14.59 11.35 2.41
CA GLN A 21 -13.15 11.34 2.66
C GLN A 21 -12.50 10.11 2.03
N GLN A 22 -13.15 8.94 2.12
CA GLN A 22 -12.70 7.71 1.47
C GLN A 22 -12.66 7.85 -0.05
N VAL A 23 -13.66 8.51 -0.65
CA VAL A 23 -13.65 8.86 -2.09
C VAL A 23 -12.44 9.74 -2.43
N GLN A 24 -12.19 10.81 -1.67
CA GLN A 24 -11.04 11.69 -1.93
C GLN A 24 -9.70 10.97 -1.78
N ASN A 25 -9.53 10.18 -0.73
CA ASN A 25 -8.28 9.43 -0.49
C ASN A 25 -7.91 8.52 -1.68
N TYR A 26 -8.89 7.79 -2.22
CA TYR A 26 -8.67 6.95 -3.41
C TYR A 26 -8.47 7.78 -4.68
N LYS A 27 -9.19 8.88 -4.84
CA LYS A 27 -8.98 9.79 -5.99
C LYS A 27 -7.57 10.37 -6.01
N GLU A 28 -7.07 10.82 -4.87
CA GLU A 28 -5.72 11.36 -4.72
C GLU A 28 -4.64 10.32 -5.08
N LEU A 29 -4.78 9.09 -4.57
CA LEU A 29 -3.92 7.97 -4.94
C LEU A 29 -3.90 7.75 -6.46
N LEU A 30 -5.09 7.66 -7.09
CA LEU A 30 -5.23 7.40 -8.52
C LEU A 30 -4.59 8.53 -9.36
N VAL A 31 -4.76 9.78 -8.94
CA VAL A 31 -4.09 10.92 -9.59
C VAL A 31 -2.57 10.85 -9.40
N ALA A 32 -2.08 10.46 -8.21
CA ALA A 32 -0.65 10.35 -7.94
C ALA A 32 0.01 9.27 -8.81
N LEU A 33 -0.68 8.16 -9.10
CA LEU A 33 -0.18 7.09 -9.96
C LEU A 33 0.19 7.56 -11.37
N ARG A 34 -0.45 8.62 -11.90
CA ARG A 34 -0.08 9.23 -13.20
C ARG A 34 1.40 9.57 -13.30
N TYR A 35 2.07 9.79 -12.18
CA TYR A 35 3.44 10.28 -12.13
C TYR A 35 4.44 9.24 -11.65
N VAL A 36 4.00 8.28 -10.83
CA VAL A 36 4.92 7.36 -10.13
C VAL A 36 4.92 5.93 -10.69
N ILE A 37 4.04 5.60 -11.64
CA ILE A 37 4.03 4.26 -12.27
C ILE A 37 5.43 3.93 -12.81
N PRO A 38 6.03 2.77 -12.45
CA PRO A 38 7.44 2.49 -12.72
C PRO A 38 7.81 2.51 -14.20
N ASN A 39 6.96 1.95 -15.05
CA ASN A 39 7.19 1.85 -16.49
C ASN A 39 6.65 3.12 -17.21
N PRO A 40 7.47 3.91 -17.92
CA PRO A 40 7.01 5.14 -18.57
C PRO A 40 5.94 4.93 -19.64
N SER A 41 6.00 3.83 -20.41
CA SER A 41 4.97 3.52 -21.40
C SER A 41 3.63 3.20 -20.75
N GLU A 42 3.63 2.42 -19.68
CA GLU A 42 2.44 2.14 -18.87
C GLU A 42 1.89 3.41 -18.20
N ARG A 43 2.78 4.26 -17.69
CA ARG A 43 2.44 5.54 -17.08
C ARG A 43 1.67 6.44 -18.06
N SER A 44 2.18 6.60 -19.29
CA SER A 44 1.51 7.40 -20.31
C SER A 44 0.15 6.82 -20.72
N LYS A 45 0.05 5.48 -20.85
CA LYS A 45 -1.22 4.80 -21.14
C LYS A 45 -2.23 4.97 -20.02
N TYR A 46 -1.80 4.84 -18.77
CA TYR A 46 -2.64 5.06 -17.59
C TYR A 46 -3.13 6.51 -17.51
N ALA A 47 -2.24 7.48 -17.69
CA ALA A 47 -2.60 8.91 -17.69
C ALA A 47 -3.62 9.21 -18.79
N TYR A 48 -3.40 8.71 -20.01
CA TYR A 48 -4.36 8.83 -21.11
C TYR A 48 -5.70 8.20 -20.76
N TYR A 49 -5.71 6.98 -20.21
CA TYR A 49 -6.95 6.31 -19.81
C TYR A 49 -7.71 7.11 -18.75
N LEU A 50 -7.02 7.62 -17.74
CA LEU A 50 -7.62 8.43 -16.68
C LEU A 50 -8.22 9.74 -17.20
N ASP A 51 -7.59 10.36 -18.20
CA ASP A 51 -8.12 11.57 -18.86
C ASP A 51 -9.37 11.27 -19.71
N GLN A 52 -9.40 10.13 -20.41
CA GLN A 52 -10.54 9.73 -21.25
C GLN A 52 -11.70 9.13 -20.45
N THR A 53 -11.40 8.47 -19.33
CA THR A 53 -12.38 7.81 -18.46
C THR A 53 -12.11 8.25 -17.02
N PRO A 54 -12.58 9.45 -16.62
CA PRO A 54 -12.43 9.95 -15.26
C PRO A 54 -12.97 8.94 -14.25
N VAL A 55 -12.30 8.81 -13.11
CA VAL A 55 -12.63 7.79 -12.11
C VAL A 55 -13.78 8.21 -11.18
N ASP A 56 -14.08 9.51 -11.07
CA ASP A 56 -15.11 10.05 -10.17
C ASP A 56 -16.47 9.32 -10.23
N PRO A 57 -17.04 9.00 -11.41
CA PRO A 57 -18.33 8.29 -11.49
C PRO A 57 -18.28 6.85 -10.98
N TYR A 58 -17.06 6.30 -10.85
CA TYR A 58 -16.82 4.90 -10.49
C TYR A 58 -16.41 4.72 -9.03
N LEU A 59 -16.14 5.79 -8.30
CA LEU A 59 -15.87 5.77 -6.86
C LEU A 59 -17.15 5.83 -6.01
N THR A 60 -18.30 5.39 -6.55
CA THR A 60 -19.56 5.34 -5.80
C THR A 60 -19.65 4.11 -4.90
N ASN A 61 -19.02 2.99 -5.29
CA ASN A 61 -18.85 1.79 -4.47
C ASN A 61 -17.74 0.89 -5.04
N ARG A 62 -17.40 -0.18 -4.31
CA ARG A 62 -16.43 -1.21 -4.72
C ARG A 62 -16.68 -1.78 -6.12
N LEU A 63 -17.92 -2.12 -6.44
CA LEU A 63 -18.25 -2.80 -7.70
C LEU A 63 -18.01 -1.88 -8.90
N THR A 64 -18.43 -0.62 -8.81
CA THR A 64 -18.19 0.36 -9.87
C THR A 64 -16.70 0.67 -10.02
N PHE A 65 -15.95 0.72 -8.91
CA PHE A 65 -14.51 0.96 -8.95
C PHE A 65 -13.77 -0.22 -9.61
N LEU A 66 -14.11 -1.46 -9.25
CA LEU A 66 -13.59 -2.65 -9.91
C LEU A 66 -13.94 -2.69 -11.40
N SER A 67 -15.14 -2.26 -11.78
CA SER A 67 -15.53 -2.15 -13.20
C SER A 67 -14.65 -1.16 -13.96
N TRP A 68 -14.30 -0.02 -13.35
CA TRP A 68 -13.37 0.95 -13.95
C TRP A 68 -11.97 0.37 -14.15
N ILE A 69 -11.45 -0.38 -13.17
CA ILE A 69 -10.15 -1.07 -13.26
C ILE A 69 -10.19 -2.14 -14.37
N GLN A 70 -11.29 -2.90 -14.45
CA GLN A 70 -11.47 -3.93 -15.46
C GLN A 70 -11.44 -3.33 -16.87
N LYS A 71 -12.15 -2.23 -17.10
CA LYS A 71 -12.15 -1.51 -18.38
C LYS A 71 -10.74 -1.01 -18.75
N GLY A 72 -10.02 -0.39 -17.80
CA GLY A 72 -8.69 0.16 -18.05
C GLY A 72 -7.60 -0.90 -18.31
N SER A 73 -7.72 -2.06 -17.66
CA SER A 73 -6.77 -3.15 -17.83
C SER A 73 -6.93 -3.92 -19.15
N ASN A 74 -8.09 -3.80 -19.83
CA ASN A 74 -8.51 -4.68 -20.93
C ASN A 74 -8.45 -6.17 -20.57
N GLN A 75 -8.58 -6.50 -19.27
CA GLN A 75 -8.54 -7.87 -18.77
C GLN A 75 -9.86 -8.20 -18.11
N LEU A 76 -10.29 -9.46 -18.24
CA LEU A 76 -11.33 -10.00 -17.38
C LEU A 76 -10.74 -10.08 -15.97
N VAL A 77 -11.16 -9.18 -15.09
CA VAL A 77 -10.83 -9.25 -13.68
C VAL A 77 -11.70 -10.38 -13.10
N SER A 78 -11.09 -11.53 -12.83
CA SER A 78 -11.76 -12.53 -12.01
C SER A 78 -11.88 -11.97 -10.59
N THR A 79 -13.06 -12.08 -9.99
CA THR A 79 -13.36 -11.65 -8.61
C THR A 79 -12.80 -12.65 -7.59
N LEU A 80 -11.59 -13.16 -7.80
CA LEU A 80 -11.02 -14.14 -6.90
C LEU A 80 -10.80 -13.50 -5.52
N ASP A 81 -11.38 -14.10 -4.50
CA ASP A 81 -10.98 -13.90 -3.11
C ASP A 81 -9.52 -14.34 -2.99
N VAL A 82 -8.63 -13.37 -3.10
CA VAL A 82 -7.20 -13.60 -2.87
C VAL A 82 -6.97 -13.52 -1.37
N GLU A 83 -6.27 -14.50 -0.82
CA GLU A 83 -5.81 -14.46 0.55
C GLU A 83 -5.09 -13.13 0.85
N HIS A 84 -5.47 -12.47 1.95
CA HIS A 84 -4.96 -11.15 2.35
C HIS A 84 -3.43 -11.06 2.35
N ARG A 85 -2.76 -12.17 2.72
CA ARG A 85 -1.29 -12.26 2.70
C ARG A 85 -0.72 -12.08 1.29
N ILE A 86 -1.26 -12.80 0.32
CA ILE A 86 -0.81 -12.74 -1.08
C ILE A 86 -1.05 -11.34 -1.65
N LEU A 87 -2.18 -10.72 -1.27
CA LEU A 87 -2.50 -9.35 -1.65
C LEU A 87 -1.44 -8.35 -1.15
N MET A 88 -1.04 -8.45 0.12
CA MET A 88 -0.02 -7.57 0.68
C MET A 88 1.37 -7.78 0.07
N ASP A 89 1.76 -9.02 -0.22
CA ASP A 89 3.03 -9.34 -0.89
C ASP A 89 3.11 -8.71 -2.30
N ARG A 90 1.98 -8.70 -3.03
CA ARG A 90 1.90 -8.05 -4.36
C ARG A 90 1.95 -6.53 -4.25
N ILE A 91 1.26 -5.95 -3.28
CA ILE A 91 1.33 -4.51 -3.00
C ILE A 91 2.78 -4.10 -2.72
N TRP A 92 3.48 -4.80 -1.83
CA TRP A 92 4.88 -4.49 -1.51
C TRP A 92 5.82 -4.64 -2.70
N SER A 93 5.60 -5.67 -3.52
CA SER A 93 6.34 -5.85 -4.77
C SER A 93 6.16 -4.65 -5.72
N TYR A 94 4.93 -4.12 -5.82
CA TYR A 94 4.66 -2.90 -6.59
C TYR A 94 5.33 -1.66 -5.98
N LEU A 95 5.24 -1.47 -4.67
CA LEU A 95 5.89 -0.34 -3.98
C LEU A 95 7.41 -0.37 -4.15
N TRP A 96 8.02 -1.56 -4.14
CA TRP A 96 9.43 -1.74 -4.46
C TRP A 96 9.76 -1.29 -5.89
N ALA A 97 8.96 -1.69 -6.87
CA ALA A 97 9.12 -1.26 -8.26
C ALA A 97 9.02 0.28 -8.40
N VAL A 98 8.07 0.91 -7.70
CA VAL A 98 7.94 2.38 -7.64
C VAL A 98 9.22 3.01 -7.07
N GLY A 99 9.72 2.49 -5.94
CA GLY A 99 10.97 2.95 -5.33
C GLY A 99 12.18 2.83 -6.27
N GLN A 100 12.28 1.72 -7.00
CA GLN A 100 13.37 1.50 -7.96
C GLN A 100 13.28 2.41 -9.20
N ALA A 101 12.07 2.82 -9.58
CA ALA A 101 11.86 3.79 -10.66
C ALA A 101 12.15 5.24 -10.26
N TYR A 102 12.26 5.55 -8.96
CA TYR A 102 12.55 6.90 -8.48
C TYR A 102 13.88 7.44 -9.04
N PRO A 103 14.00 8.73 -9.40
CA PRO A 103 15.24 9.26 -9.94
C PRO A 103 16.40 9.25 -8.92
N ASN A 104 17.63 9.13 -9.42
CA ASN A 104 18.82 9.30 -8.58
C ASN A 104 19.02 10.77 -8.15
N GLN A 105 18.52 11.72 -8.95
CA GLN A 105 18.57 13.16 -8.71
C GLN A 105 17.19 13.73 -9.05
N PRO A 106 16.19 13.59 -8.16
CA PRO A 106 14.82 14.01 -8.43
C PRO A 106 14.72 15.54 -8.43
N ASN A 107 13.92 16.08 -9.34
CA ASN A 107 13.52 17.48 -9.27
C ASN A 107 12.40 17.68 -8.24
N PHE A 108 12.08 18.94 -7.92
CA PHE A 108 11.08 19.29 -6.91
C PHE A 108 9.70 18.66 -7.17
N GLN A 109 9.29 18.60 -8.44
CA GLN A 109 7.99 18.05 -8.83
C GLN A 109 7.94 16.54 -8.63
N GLU A 110 9.02 15.83 -8.96
CA GLU A 110 9.15 14.39 -8.73
C GLU A 110 9.14 14.05 -7.23
N VAL A 111 9.83 14.85 -6.41
CA VAL A 111 9.77 14.74 -4.94
C VAL A 111 8.33 14.83 -4.44
N LEU A 112 7.58 15.84 -4.90
CA LEU A 112 6.20 16.05 -4.49
C LEU A 112 5.28 14.90 -4.93
N PHE A 113 5.42 14.41 -6.17
CA PHE A 113 4.61 13.30 -6.67
C PHE A 113 4.83 12.01 -5.89
N TYR A 114 6.08 11.66 -5.61
CA TYR A 114 6.40 10.47 -4.83
C TYR A 114 5.97 10.62 -3.38
N LYS A 115 6.16 11.79 -2.76
CA LYS A 115 5.65 12.08 -1.41
C LYS A 115 4.15 11.85 -1.34
N ASN A 116 3.39 12.50 -2.23
CA ASN A 116 1.93 12.41 -2.23
C ASN A 116 1.47 10.96 -2.45
N PHE A 117 2.10 10.23 -3.38
CA PHE A 117 1.79 8.82 -3.57
C PHE A 117 1.95 8.00 -2.28
N PHE A 118 3.10 8.08 -1.60
CA PHE A 118 3.30 7.30 -0.39
C PHE A 118 2.38 7.71 0.76
N LEU A 119 2.08 9.01 0.90
CA LEU A 119 1.15 9.47 1.93
C LEU A 119 -0.29 9.01 1.67
N THR A 120 -0.74 8.90 0.42
CA THR A 120 -2.09 8.40 0.13
C THR A 120 -2.30 6.95 0.61
N LEU A 121 -1.23 6.15 0.69
CA LEU A 121 -1.30 4.76 1.15
C LEU A 121 -1.73 4.62 2.62
N GLU A 122 -1.55 5.65 3.44
CA GLU A 122 -2.03 5.69 4.83
C GLU A 122 -3.53 5.41 4.94
N ASN A 123 -4.30 5.82 3.93
CA ASN A 123 -5.74 5.69 3.89
C ASN A 123 -6.26 4.62 2.92
N THR A 124 -5.43 4.14 2.00
CA THR A 124 -5.87 3.24 0.92
C THR A 124 -5.29 1.82 1.02
N LEU A 125 -4.34 1.56 1.92
CA LEU A 125 -3.83 0.20 2.12
C LEU A 125 -4.95 -0.74 2.60
N PRO A 126 -5.03 -1.98 2.08
CA PRO A 126 -6.06 -2.94 2.49
C PRO A 126 -5.88 -3.41 3.93
N GLY A 127 -6.99 -3.39 4.68
CA GLY A 127 -7.06 -3.80 6.08
C GLY A 127 -6.73 -2.67 7.06
N ALA A 128 -7.60 -2.50 8.06
CA ALA A 128 -7.45 -1.45 9.07
C ALA A 128 -6.16 -1.58 9.90
N VAL A 129 -5.73 -2.80 10.22
CA VAL A 129 -4.47 -3.07 10.93
C VAL A 129 -3.27 -2.60 10.11
N ASN A 130 -3.22 -2.94 8.82
CA ASN A 130 -2.14 -2.52 7.93
C ASN A 130 -2.05 -1.00 7.82
N ARG A 131 -3.19 -0.30 7.66
CA ARG A 131 -3.22 1.17 7.66
C ARG A 131 -2.68 1.75 8.95
N ARG A 132 -3.12 1.23 10.10
CA ARG A 132 -2.65 1.70 11.42
C ARG A 132 -1.13 1.52 11.59
N VAL A 133 -0.61 0.34 11.24
CA VAL A 133 0.84 0.06 11.32
C VAL A 133 1.60 0.97 10.36
N TYR A 134 1.12 1.11 9.11
CA TYR A 134 1.74 1.96 8.11
C TYR A 134 1.83 3.42 8.59
N VAL A 135 0.71 4.01 9.02
CA VAL A 135 0.64 5.36 9.60
C VAL A 135 1.60 5.52 10.77
N GLY A 136 1.60 4.55 11.70
CA GLY A 136 2.49 4.58 12.85
C GLY A 136 3.97 4.64 12.45
N VAL A 137 4.35 3.87 11.44
CA VAL A 137 5.73 3.81 10.95
C VAL A 137 6.08 5.04 10.10
N THR A 138 5.21 5.50 9.20
CA THR A 138 5.47 6.67 8.36
C THR A 138 5.53 7.97 9.17
N HIS A 139 4.81 8.06 10.28
CA HIS A 139 4.93 9.18 11.21
C HIS A 139 6.26 9.16 11.99
N GLN A 140 6.75 7.98 12.38
CA GLN A 140 8.05 7.84 13.07
C GLN A 140 9.23 8.04 12.11
N VAL A 141 9.08 7.58 10.87
CA VAL A 141 10.10 7.64 9.83
C VAL A 141 9.51 8.34 8.60
N PRO A 142 9.38 9.68 8.61
CA PRO A 142 8.74 10.41 7.51
C PRO A 142 9.55 10.30 6.21
N VAL A 143 8.83 10.13 5.10
CA VAL A 143 9.41 9.90 3.76
C VAL A 143 10.25 11.09 3.27
N ASP A 144 9.94 12.31 3.71
CA ASP A 144 10.60 13.57 3.29
C ASP A 144 12.13 13.49 3.30
N ARG A 145 12.71 12.89 4.35
CA ARG A 145 14.17 12.80 4.52
C ARG A 145 14.83 11.80 3.56
N PHE A 146 14.04 10.97 2.90
CA PHE A 146 14.49 9.89 2.04
C PHE A 146 14.22 10.14 0.55
N LEU A 147 13.54 11.22 0.20
CA LEU A 147 13.24 11.60 -1.18
C LEU A 147 14.40 12.30 -1.90
N THR A 148 15.60 12.32 -1.32
CA THR A 148 16.77 12.97 -1.93
C THR A 148 17.42 12.15 -3.05
N SER A 149 17.20 10.82 -3.08
CA SER A 149 17.68 9.93 -4.15
C SER A 149 16.93 8.60 -4.13
N ARG A 150 16.98 7.85 -5.24
CA ARG A 150 16.54 6.45 -5.32
C ARG A 150 17.05 5.60 -4.16
N THR A 151 18.35 5.64 -3.88
CA THR A 151 18.96 4.83 -2.82
C THR A 151 18.36 5.12 -1.46
N ASN A 152 18.09 6.39 -1.15
CA ASN A 152 17.47 6.78 0.11
C ASN A 152 16.01 6.35 0.18
N LEU A 153 15.24 6.50 -0.89
CA LEU A 153 13.85 6.05 -0.92
C LEU A 153 13.74 4.53 -0.80
N VAL A 154 14.61 3.77 -1.48
CA VAL A 154 14.67 2.31 -1.35
C VAL A 154 15.05 1.89 0.07
N LYS A 155 15.95 2.64 0.74
CA LYS A 155 16.26 2.43 2.15
C LYS A 155 15.03 2.66 3.04
N TRP A 156 14.26 3.71 2.78
CA TRP A 156 13.01 3.99 3.50
C TRP A 156 12.00 2.86 3.32
N LEU A 157 11.74 2.42 2.08
CA LEU A 157 10.83 1.31 1.80
C LEU A 157 11.22 0.03 2.55
N ARG A 158 12.53 -0.26 2.65
CA ARG A 158 13.01 -1.41 3.43
C ARG A 158 12.69 -1.28 4.92
N ILE A 159 12.86 -0.08 5.50
CA ILE A 159 12.51 0.19 6.90
C ILE A 159 11.01 -0.02 7.11
N VAL A 160 10.17 0.60 6.28
CA VAL A 160 8.71 0.48 6.42
C VAL A 160 8.24 -0.96 6.26
N HIS A 161 8.72 -1.66 5.23
CA HIS A 161 8.37 -3.07 4.99
C HIS A 161 8.80 -3.99 6.16
N TYR A 162 10.00 -3.77 6.72
CA TYR A 162 10.46 -4.51 7.89
C TYR A 162 9.51 -4.33 9.09
N HIS A 163 9.11 -3.10 9.41
CA HIS A 163 8.18 -2.87 10.51
C HIS A 163 6.78 -3.45 10.27
N MET A 164 6.29 -3.35 9.03
CA MET A 164 4.99 -3.90 8.61
C MET A 164 4.92 -5.43 8.71
N THR A 165 6.07 -6.11 8.55
CA THR A 165 6.15 -7.58 8.64
C THR A 165 6.55 -8.08 10.03
N ALA A 166 7.23 -7.24 10.83
CA ALA A 166 7.67 -7.58 12.17
C ALA A 166 6.55 -7.46 13.23
N GLN A 167 5.51 -6.67 12.98
CA GLN A 167 4.34 -6.62 13.85
C GLN A 167 3.34 -7.69 13.38
N PRO A 168 3.19 -8.83 14.10
CA PRO A 168 2.11 -9.75 13.77
C PRO A 168 0.78 -9.01 13.93
N PRO A 169 -0.20 -9.24 13.03
CA PRO A 169 -1.54 -8.73 13.26
C PRO A 169 -2.00 -9.26 14.62
N GLU A 170 -2.38 -8.36 15.54
CA GLU A 170 -2.94 -8.76 16.83
C GLU A 170 -4.05 -9.77 16.56
N ALA A 171 -3.95 -10.95 17.19
CA ALA A 171 -4.84 -12.09 16.95
C ALA A 171 -6.33 -11.76 17.19
N ASP A 172 -6.62 -10.62 17.80
CA ASP A 172 -7.96 -10.19 18.20
C ASP A 172 -8.75 -9.49 17.08
N SER A 173 -8.13 -9.05 15.97
CA SER A 173 -8.86 -8.36 14.88
C SER A 173 -9.49 -9.30 13.83
N ILE A 174 -9.23 -10.62 13.89
CA ILE A 174 -9.79 -11.59 12.93
C ILE A 174 -11.21 -12.03 13.34
N VAL A 175 -11.61 -11.79 14.58
CA VAL A 175 -12.90 -12.28 15.13
C VAL A 175 -14.09 -11.42 14.71
N GLU A 176 -13.90 -10.16 14.30
CA GLU A 176 -15.03 -9.25 14.02
C GLU A 176 -15.50 -9.21 12.55
N HIS A 177 -14.82 -9.86 11.60
CA HIS A 177 -15.22 -9.81 10.17
C HIS A 177 -15.60 -11.13 9.52
N PHE A 178 -15.36 -12.26 10.20
CA PHE A 178 -15.83 -13.56 9.72
C PHE A 178 -16.58 -14.25 10.86
N GLY A 179 -17.90 -14.05 10.87
CA GLY A 179 -18.77 -14.92 11.64
C GLY A 179 -18.52 -16.38 11.25
N VAL A 180 -18.46 -17.24 12.27
CA VAL A 180 -18.38 -18.73 12.23
C VAL A 180 -16.98 -19.33 12.51
N GLY A 181 -16.77 -19.60 13.80
CA GLY A 181 -16.19 -20.81 14.41
C GLY A 181 -15.12 -21.65 13.68
N HIS A 182 -13.88 -21.60 14.15
CA HIS A 182 -13.25 -22.70 14.91
C HIS A 182 -11.85 -22.28 15.39
N VAL A 183 -11.65 -22.30 16.72
CA VAL A 183 -10.35 -22.04 17.35
C VAL A 183 -9.46 -23.28 17.22
N ARG A 184 -8.36 -23.18 16.46
CA ARG A 184 -7.17 -24.04 16.66
C ARG A 184 -6.05 -23.21 17.26
N ARG A 185 -5.71 -23.53 18.51
CA ARG A 185 -4.57 -22.97 19.24
C ARG A 185 -3.26 -23.51 18.67
N HIS A 186 -2.43 -22.66 18.12
CA HIS A 186 -0.97 -22.86 18.09
C HIS A 186 -0.27 -21.50 18.16
N SER A 187 0.29 -21.15 19.32
CA SER A 187 1.44 -20.24 19.41
C SER A 187 1.98 -20.24 20.84
N ALA A 188 3.11 -20.93 21.05
CA ALA A 188 3.93 -20.82 22.26
C ALA A 188 5.43 -20.69 21.91
N ALA A 189 5.77 -20.15 20.73
CA ALA A 189 7.14 -20.17 20.22
C ALA A 189 7.79 -18.80 19.94
N TYR A 190 7.12 -17.66 20.15
CA TYR A 190 7.64 -16.37 19.68
C TYR A 190 7.95 -15.33 20.76
N ALA A 191 7.86 -15.69 22.04
CA ALA A 191 8.20 -14.79 23.15
C ALA A 191 9.72 -14.56 23.36
N SER A 192 10.59 -15.32 22.68
CA SER A 192 12.04 -15.32 22.93
C SER A 192 12.87 -14.37 22.06
N VAL A 193 12.32 -13.78 21.00
CA VAL A 193 13.09 -12.90 20.09
C VAL A 193 13.01 -11.42 20.47
N VAL A 194 11.95 -10.98 21.14
CA VAL A 194 11.75 -9.57 21.52
C VAL A 194 12.67 -9.14 22.67
N LEU A 195 13.08 -10.06 23.54
CA LEU A 195 13.98 -9.75 24.67
C LEU A 195 15.45 -9.61 24.26
N LEU A 196 15.87 -10.17 23.12
CA LEU A 196 17.26 -10.05 22.64
C LEU A 196 17.54 -8.70 21.96
N GLY A 197 16.53 -8.05 21.38
CA GLY A 197 16.69 -6.73 20.73
C GLY A 197 16.92 -5.58 21.71
N CYS A 198 16.31 -5.63 22.90
CA CYS A 198 16.49 -4.58 23.91
C CYS A 198 17.82 -4.71 24.68
N ALA A 199 18.39 -5.91 24.79
CA ALA A 199 19.64 -6.14 25.51
C ALA A 199 20.87 -5.60 24.76
N VAL A 200 20.86 -5.58 23.42
CA VAL A 200 22.00 -5.08 22.62
C VAL A 200 22.13 -3.56 22.68
N LEU A 201 21.02 -2.83 22.85
CA LEU A 201 21.05 -1.37 22.99
C LEU A 201 21.58 -0.88 24.35
N LEU A 202 21.49 -1.69 25.41
CA LEU A 202 22.03 -1.35 26.72
C LEU A 202 23.52 -1.70 26.89
N TYR A 203 24.09 -2.52 26.01
CA TYR A 203 25.51 -2.91 26.07
C TYR A 203 26.44 -1.99 25.26
N LEU A 204 25.89 -1.16 24.36
CA LEU A 204 26.67 -0.26 23.50
C LEU A 204 26.80 1.18 24.05
N THR A 205 26.26 1.45 25.24
CA THR A 205 26.35 2.76 25.91
C THR A 205 27.04 2.70 27.28
N ARG A 206 27.96 1.75 27.50
CA ARG A 206 28.88 1.72 28.64
C ARG A 206 30.32 1.62 28.17
#